data_AF-A0A371CQK5-F1
#
_entry.id   AF-A0A371CQK5-F1
#
_cell.length_a   1.000
_cell.length_b   1.000
_cell.length_c   1.000
_cell.angle_alpha   90.00
_cell.angle_beta   90.00
_cell.angle_gamma   90.00
#
_symmetry.space_group_name_H-M   'P 1'
#
loop_
_entity.id
_entity.type
_entity.pdbx_description
1 polymer ?
#
loop_
_entity_poly.entity_id
_entity_poly.type
_entity_poly.pdbx_seq_one_letter_code
_entity_poly.pdbx_strand_id
1 'polypeptide(L)'
;MCREPKKIHKFDPSSLPLTFQLASSTTRASLHAPWLIHLEPQIRSPARAAIEEIEKLKAAMRDQTRKVGDLMADNEKQRVELVTVLKVFVAESKRTKAEAELFKQRVEFLESLLGVVEGTEDAGDGDIAVNTEEAATITEEEKAKLLASISAVNSQFMKNTVNKVFKHMMGVQSLVPEKLPPHPNFPGQDGVVPVDRETGEALLRFRWDKPGSHASNVSALKKISDGVRAFGPQLHPDSALVLPCVLPAHLNERLAKKHRYLHLSWSADNQLSEDEAEEEGGQEREQEDTRSG
;
A
#
# COMPACT_ATOMS: atom_id res chain seq x y z
N MET A 1 35.73 -3.29 9.93
CA MET A 1 36.90 -4.18 10.16
C MET A 1 36.56 -5.57 9.66
N CYS A 2 36.98 -5.89 8.43
CA CYS A 2 36.75 -7.20 7.81
C CYS A 2 37.77 -8.21 8.36
N ARG A 3 37.30 -9.27 9.02
CA ARG A 3 38.16 -10.39 9.43
C ARG A 3 38.25 -11.38 8.28
N GLU A 4 39.47 -11.65 7.84
CA GLU A 4 39.77 -12.66 6.82
C GLU A 4 39.38 -14.08 7.28
N PRO A 5 38.90 -14.95 6.38
CA PRO A 5 38.62 -16.33 6.70
C PRO A 5 39.91 -17.16 6.82
N LYS A 6 40.05 -17.87 7.94
CA LYS A 6 41.15 -18.81 8.20
C LYS A 6 41.09 -19.99 7.22
N LYS A 7 42.21 -20.25 6.54
CA LYS A 7 42.41 -21.43 5.68
C LYS A 7 42.34 -22.71 6.51
N ILE A 8 41.45 -23.63 6.12
CA ILE A 8 41.35 -24.97 6.70
C ILE A 8 42.35 -25.87 5.96
N HIS A 9 43.33 -26.41 6.68
CA HIS A 9 44.28 -27.39 6.16
C HIS A 9 43.54 -28.69 5.80
N LYS A 10 43.69 -29.13 4.55
CA LYS A 10 43.20 -30.44 4.08
C LYS A 10 44.00 -31.54 4.80
N PHE A 11 43.29 -32.46 5.43
CA PHE A 11 43.83 -33.65 6.08
C PHE A 11 44.29 -34.64 4.99
N ASP A 12 45.57 -34.97 4.99
CA ASP A 12 46.18 -35.96 4.09
C ASP A 12 46.19 -37.34 4.79
N PRO A 13 45.40 -38.32 4.32
CA PRO A 13 45.28 -39.62 4.96
C PRO A 13 46.52 -40.53 4.77
N SER A 14 47.58 -40.06 4.10
CA SER A 14 48.80 -40.84 3.85
C SER A 14 49.85 -40.79 4.98
N SER A 15 49.61 -40.08 6.09
CA SER A 15 50.61 -39.88 7.16
C SER A 15 50.51 -40.82 8.37
N LEU A 16 49.83 -41.97 8.29
CA LEU A 16 49.75 -42.89 9.42
C LEU A 16 50.97 -43.83 9.48
N PRO A 17 51.63 -43.96 10.64
CA PRO A 17 52.85 -44.77 10.78
C PRO A 17 52.57 -46.27 10.65
N LEU A 18 53.40 -46.91 9.83
CA LEU A 18 53.57 -48.34 9.63
C LEU A 18 54.22 -48.97 10.88
N THR A 19 53.45 -49.30 11.92
CA THR A 19 53.98 -50.05 13.07
C THR A 19 52.93 -50.95 13.70
N PHE A 20 52.96 -52.24 13.33
CA PHE A 20 52.96 -53.43 14.20
C PHE A 20 52.56 -54.67 13.38
N GLN A 21 53.49 -55.22 12.61
CA GLN A 21 53.52 -56.66 12.35
C GLN A 21 54.04 -57.32 13.62
N LEU A 22 53.15 -57.88 14.45
CA LEU A 22 53.56 -58.83 15.47
C LEU A 22 53.25 -60.24 15.01
N ALA A 23 54.35 -60.98 14.84
CA ALA A 23 54.38 -62.41 14.65
C ALA A 23 53.57 -63.12 15.74
N SER A 24 52.78 -64.11 15.34
CA SER A 24 52.26 -65.15 16.22
C SER A 24 52.49 -66.49 15.54
N SER A 25 53.75 -66.92 15.55
CA SER A 25 54.12 -68.31 15.36
C SER A 25 53.81 -69.07 16.64
N THR A 26 52.59 -69.57 16.78
CA THR A 26 52.23 -70.51 17.85
C THR A 26 52.45 -71.92 17.36
N THR A 27 53.52 -72.52 17.87
CA THR A 27 53.88 -73.93 17.73
C THR A 27 52.73 -74.81 18.20
N ARG A 28 52.25 -75.67 17.30
CA ARG A 28 51.20 -76.66 17.54
C ARG A 28 51.79 -77.83 18.35
N ALA A 29 51.71 -77.75 19.68
CA ALA A 29 51.94 -78.90 20.55
C ALA A 29 50.68 -79.78 20.57
N SER A 30 50.77 -80.91 19.88
CA SER A 30 49.78 -81.99 19.90
C SER A 30 49.84 -82.73 21.22
N LEU A 31 49.02 -82.33 22.19
CA LEU A 31 48.67 -83.16 23.34
C LEU A 31 47.24 -83.69 23.13
N HIS A 32 47.19 -84.96 22.79
CA HIS A 32 45.99 -85.76 22.61
C HIS A 32 45.35 -85.97 24.00
N ALA A 33 44.31 -85.21 24.33
CA ALA A 33 43.47 -85.43 25.51
C ALA A 33 42.09 -85.97 25.05
N PRO A 34 41.83 -87.30 25.12
CA PRO A 34 40.63 -87.92 24.54
C PRO A 34 39.33 -87.73 25.33
N TRP A 35 39.31 -86.93 26.41
CA TRP A 35 38.20 -86.88 27.37
C TRP A 35 37.47 -85.52 27.42
N LEU A 36 37.78 -84.59 26.50
CA LEU A 36 37.18 -83.24 26.45
C LEU A 36 36.11 -83.08 25.36
N ILE A 37 35.40 -84.15 25.00
CA ILE A 37 34.39 -84.14 23.91
C ILE A 37 32.94 -83.94 24.44
N HIS A 38 32.73 -83.76 25.74
CA HIS A 38 31.36 -83.75 26.31
C HIS A 38 30.91 -82.48 27.04
N LEU A 39 31.65 -81.37 26.97
CA LEU A 39 31.24 -80.10 27.61
C LEU A 39 31.09 -78.90 26.66
N GLU A 40 31.26 -79.08 25.36
CA GLU A 40 31.21 -77.96 24.39
C GLU A 40 29.83 -77.50 23.86
N PRO A 41 28.71 -78.25 23.92
CA PRO A 41 27.46 -77.74 23.35
C PRO A 41 26.78 -76.64 24.18
N GLN A 42 26.94 -76.66 25.51
CA GLN A 42 26.14 -75.79 26.41
C GLN A 42 26.71 -74.38 26.58
N ILE A 43 28.03 -74.17 26.49
CA ILE A 43 28.64 -72.84 26.67
C ILE A 43 28.64 -72.03 25.35
N ARG A 44 28.57 -72.71 24.19
CA ARG A 44 28.56 -72.05 22.87
C ARG A 44 27.24 -71.33 22.53
N SER A 45 26.14 -71.69 23.19
CA SER A 45 24.81 -71.09 22.95
C SER A 45 24.72 -69.62 23.41
N PRO A 46 24.98 -69.28 24.69
CA PRO A 46 24.87 -67.89 25.16
C PRO A 46 25.91 -66.95 24.53
N ALA A 47 27.11 -67.45 24.22
CA ALA A 47 28.15 -66.66 23.57
C ALA A 47 27.75 -66.24 22.14
N ARG A 48 27.07 -67.11 21.38
CA ARG A 48 26.57 -66.78 20.04
C ARG A 48 25.46 -65.74 20.08
N ALA A 49 24.52 -65.88 21.01
CA ALA A 49 23.46 -64.90 21.22
C ALA A 49 24.02 -63.51 21.59
N ALA A 50 25.05 -63.46 22.44
CA ALA A 50 25.71 -62.20 22.78
C ALA A 50 26.43 -61.56 21.59
N ILE A 51 27.09 -62.35 20.73
CA ILE A 51 27.74 -61.85 19.51
C ILE A 51 26.69 -61.28 18.52
N GLU A 52 25.56 -61.97 18.35
CA GLU A 52 24.47 -61.52 17.49
C GLU A 52 23.88 -60.18 17.99
N GLU A 53 23.65 -60.06 19.30
CA GLU A 53 23.16 -58.80 19.90
C GLU A 53 24.19 -57.66 19.76
N ILE A 54 25.48 -57.95 19.89
CA ILE A 54 26.56 -56.97 19.64
C ILE A 54 26.54 -56.49 18.19
N GLU A 55 26.41 -57.39 17.22
CA GLU A 55 26.35 -57.01 15.80
C GLU A 55 25.08 -56.22 15.46
N LYS A 56 23.95 -56.58 16.06
CA LYS A 56 22.69 -55.83 15.96
C LYS A 56 22.83 -54.42 16.53
N LEU A 57 23.44 -54.27 17.72
CA LEU A 57 23.72 -52.97 18.33
C LEU A 57 24.69 -52.14 17.49
N LYS A 58 25.74 -52.74 16.92
CA LYS A 58 26.65 -52.06 15.99
C LYS A 58 25.93 -51.59 14.72
N ALA A 59 25.04 -52.41 14.17
CA ALA A 59 24.21 -52.01 13.03
C ALA A 59 23.31 -50.83 13.38
N ALA A 60 22.63 -50.88 14.53
CA ALA A 60 21.79 -49.79 15.03
C ALA A 60 22.59 -48.50 15.28
N MET A 61 23.79 -48.59 15.86
CA MET A 61 24.68 -47.44 16.04
C MET A 61 25.12 -46.82 14.72
N ARG A 62 25.43 -47.64 13.71
CA ARG A 62 25.78 -47.13 12.37
C ARG A 62 24.61 -46.39 11.73
N ASP A 63 23.40 -46.93 11.89
CA ASP A 63 22.18 -46.31 11.37
C ASP A 63 21.87 -44.97 12.08
N GLN A 64 21.97 -44.94 13.41
CA GLN A 64 21.85 -43.69 14.17
C GLN A 64 22.90 -42.67 13.77
N THR A 65 24.15 -43.10 13.54
CA THR A 65 25.23 -42.22 13.09
C THR A 65 24.92 -41.59 11.73
N ARG A 66 24.36 -42.38 10.79
CA ARG A 66 23.90 -41.87 9.49
C ARG A 66 22.77 -40.85 9.68
N LYS A 67 21.76 -41.19 10.48
CA LYS A 67 20.62 -40.29 10.75
C LYS A 67 21.04 -38.96 11.37
N VAL A 68 22.00 -38.97 12.30
CA VAL A 68 22.57 -37.74 12.87
C VAL A 68 23.32 -36.95 11.80
N GLY A 69 24.07 -37.62 10.92
CA GLY A 69 24.73 -37.00 9.78
C GLY A 69 23.75 -36.29 8.83
N ASP A 70 22.67 -36.98 8.45
CA ASP A 70 21.63 -36.43 7.56
C ASP A 70 20.94 -35.23 8.20
N LEU A 71 20.56 -35.33 9.49
CA LEU A 71 19.96 -34.22 10.24
C LEU A 71 20.89 -33.00 10.35
N MET A 72 22.21 -33.21 10.52
CA MET A 72 23.17 -32.11 10.54
C MET A 72 23.29 -31.45 9.16
N ALA A 73 23.29 -32.24 8.08
CA ALA A 73 23.34 -31.72 6.72
C ALA A 73 22.08 -30.90 6.37
N ASP A 74 20.90 -31.40 6.76
CA ASP A 74 19.63 -30.68 6.58
C ASP A 74 19.59 -29.40 7.41
N ASN A 75 20.09 -29.43 8.66
CA ASN A 75 20.17 -28.24 9.50
C ASN A 75 21.08 -27.17 8.87
N GLU A 76 22.26 -27.57 8.36
CA GLU A 76 23.16 -26.64 7.69
C GLU A 76 22.54 -26.05 6.42
N LYS A 77 21.85 -26.88 5.63
CA LYS A 77 21.10 -26.42 4.46
C LYS A 77 20.04 -25.37 4.85
N GLN A 78 19.24 -25.63 5.87
CA GLN A 78 18.24 -24.69 6.40
C GLN A 78 18.89 -23.40 6.91
N ARG A 79 20.04 -23.48 7.58
CA ARG A 79 20.76 -22.29 8.06
C ARG A 79 21.24 -21.42 6.90
N VAL A 80 21.79 -22.02 5.84
CA VAL A 80 22.21 -21.29 4.65
C VAL A 80 21.02 -20.60 3.98
N GLU A 81 19.90 -21.32 3.81
CA GLU A 81 18.67 -20.77 3.23
C GLU A 81 18.08 -19.63 4.08
N LEU A 82 18.06 -19.77 5.40
CA LEU A 82 17.58 -18.71 6.29
C LEU A 82 18.46 -17.47 6.22
N VAL A 83 19.78 -17.63 6.10
CA VAL A 83 20.72 -16.52 5.91
C VAL A 83 20.52 -15.81 4.57
N THR A 84 20.23 -16.54 3.48
CA THR A 84 19.96 -15.91 2.18
C THR A 84 18.64 -15.14 2.20
N VAL A 85 17.57 -15.71 2.76
CA VAL A 85 16.28 -15.04 2.93
C VAL A 85 16.44 -13.77 3.76
N LEU A 86 17.17 -13.83 4.88
CA LEU A 86 17.39 -12.67 5.75
C LEU A 86 18.16 -11.55 5.04
N LYS A 87 19.13 -11.87 4.17
CA LYS A 87 19.84 -10.87 3.36
C LYS A 87 18.91 -10.15 2.38
N VAL A 88 18.03 -10.90 1.71
CA VAL A 88 17.03 -10.32 0.79
C VAL A 88 16.08 -9.40 1.56
N PHE A 89 15.56 -9.87 2.69
CA PHE A 89 14.65 -9.10 3.54
C PHE A 89 15.28 -7.79 4.04
N VAL A 90 16.55 -7.81 4.47
CA VAL A 90 17.27 -6.60 4.89
C VAL A 90 17.46 -5.63 3.71
N ALA A 91 17.74 -6.13 2.51
CA ALA A 91 17.87 -5.29 1.32
C ALA A 91 16.53 -4.63 0.94
N GLU A 92 15.43 -5.38 0.95
CA GLU A 92 14.08 -4.84 0.70
C GLU A 92 13.66 -3.84 1.77
N SER A 93 13.93 -4.11 3.05
CA SER A 93 13.64 -3.17 4.14
C SER A 93 14.40 -1.85 4.00
N LYS A 94 15.65 -1.88 3.50
CA LYS A 94 16.40 -0.66 3.19
C LYS A 94 15.79 0.09 2.00
N ARG A 95 15.41 -0.63 0.95
CA ARG A 95 14.77 -0.05 -0.23
C ARG A 95 13.45 0.64 0.12
N THR A 96 12.57 -0.03 0.86
CA THR A 96 11.27 0.53 1.26
C THR A 96 11.41 1.73 2.19
N LYS A 97 12.40 1.74 3.09
CA LYS A 97 12.74 2.92 3.89
C LYS A 97 13.20 4.09 3.04
N ALA A 98 14.03 3.85 2.03
CA ALA A 98 14.46 4.89 1.09
C ALA A 98 13.28 5.44 0.26
N GLU A 99 12.39 4.56 -0.22
CA GLU A 99 11.17 4.96 -0.93
C GLU A 99 10.23 5.78 -0.03
N ALA A 100 10.07 5.39 1.24
CA ALA A 100 9.25 6.13 2.21
C ALA A 100 9.82 7.53 2.51
N GLU A 101 11.14 7.66 2.66
CA GLU A 101 11.77 8.96 2.86
C GLU A 101 11.61 9.86 1.63
N LEU A 102 11.72 9.30 0.42
CA LEU A 102 11.46 10.02 -0.83
C LEU A 102 10.00 10.49 -0.91
N PHE A 103 9.04 9.65 -0.51
CA PHE A 103 7.64 10.06 -0.44
C PHE A 103 7.42 11.19 0.56
N LYS A 104 8.05 11.11 1.74
CA LYS A 104 7.99 12.15 2.76
C LYS A 104 8.51 13.49 2.21
N GLN A 105 9.69 13.49 1.58
CA GLN A 105 10.24 14.69 0.93
C GLN A 105 9.32 15.25 -0.15
N ARG A 106 8.68 14.37 -0.95
CA ARG A 106 7.74 14.79 -1.99
C ARG A 106 6.47 15.40 -1.40
N VAL A 107 5.97 14.86 -0.28
CA VAL A 107 4.83 15.42 0.45
C VAL A 107 5.17 16.79 1.01
N GLU A 108 6.29 16.92 1.72
CA GLU A 108 6.77 18.21 2.27
C GLU A 108 6.92 19.28 1.17
N PHE A 109 7.48 18.89 0.01
CA PHE A 109 7.58 19.78 -1.14
C PHE A 109 6.22 20.22 -1.68
N LEU A 110 5.26 19.29 -1.80
CA LEU A 110 3.91 19.62 -2.25
C LEU A 110 3.17 20.50 -1.25
N GLU A 111 3.31 20.24 0.05
CA GLU A 111 2.73 21.05 1.14
C GLU A 111 3.29 22.48 1.11
N SER A 112 4.61 22.63 0.96
CA SER A 112 5.29 23.92 0.77
C SER A 112 4.75 24.68 -0.45
N LEU A 113 4.62 23.99 -1.61
CA LEU A 113 4.07 24.60 -2.83
C LEU A 113 2.60 25.00 -2.72
N LEU A 114 1.80 24.23 -2.00
CA LEU A 114 0.37 24.47 -1.83
C LEU A 114 0.08 25.57 -0.80
N GLY A 115 1.10 26.08 -0.11
CA GLY A 115 0.92 27.05 0.97
C GLY A 115 0.03 26.51 2.08
N VAL A 116 -0.07 25.17 2.21
CA VAL A 116 -0.72 24.50 3.33
C VAL A 116 0.31 24.45 4.46
N VAL A 117 0.76 25.64 4.87
CA VAL A 117 1.17 25.85 6.24
C VAL A 117 -0.15 26.08 6.96
N GLU A 118 -0.76 25.01 7.46
CA GLU A 118 -1.73 25.17 8.55
C GLU A 118 -1.01 25.97 9.63
N GLY A 119 -1.56 27.15 9.94
CA GLY A 119 -0.92 28.18 10.73
C GLY A 119 -0.28 27.63 12.01
N THR A 120 1.03 27.53 11.99
CA THR A 120 1.85 27.70 13.19
C THR A 120 2.67 28.94 12.95
N GLU A 121 2.16 30.05 13.47
CA GLU A 121 2.98 31.18 13.88
C GLU A 121 4.00 30.65 14.89
N ASP A 122 5.17 30.20 14.45
CA ASP A 122 6.36 30.34 15.27
C ASP A 122 7.61 30.44 14.42
N ALA A 123 8.45 31.39 14.84
CA ALA A 123 9.65 31.82 14.18
C ALA A 123 10.73 30.72 14.27
N GLY A 124 11.39 30.46 13.15
CA GLY A 124 12.49 29.49 13.13
C GLY A 124 13.24 29.52 11.82
N ASP A 125 14.06 30.55 11.65
CA ASP A 125 15.15 30.62 10.68
C ASP A 125 15.99 29.34 10.78
N GLY A 126 15.94 28.52 9.73
CA GLY A 126 16.49 27.18 9.69
C GLY A 126 16.96 26.86 8.29
N ASP A 127 18.12 27.41 7.95
CA ASP A 127 18.89 27.14 6.74
C ASP A 127 19.21 25.63 6.66
N ILE A 128 18.51 24.89 5.80
CA ILE A 128 18.81 23.48 5.52
C ILE A 128 19.43 23.39 4.14
N ALA A 129 20.77 23.43 4.14
CA ALA A 129 21.59 22.99 3.03
C ALA A 129 21.42 21.46 2.82
N VAL A 130 20.57 21.06 1.88
CA VAL A 130 20.42 19.66 1.48
C VAL A 130 21.32 19.38 0.27
N ASN A 131 22.47 18.78 0.55
CA ASN A 131 23.26 18.05 -0.46
C ASN A 131 22.38 16.95 -1.06
N THR A 132 21.94 17.17 -2.29
CA THR A 132 21.04 16.28 -3.04
C THR A 132 21.73 15.87 -4.33
N GLU A 133 22.45 14.75 -4.29
CA GLU A 133 22.78 14.03 -5.52
C GLU A 133 22.14 12.65 -5.41
N GLU A 134 21.39 12.30 -6.46
CA GLU A 134 20.72 11.01 -6.67
C GLU A 134 19.33 10.78 -6.03
N ALA A 135 18.49 11.82 -6.04
CA ALA A 135 17.04 11.65 -6.14
C ALA A 135 16.65 11.68 -7.63
N ALA A 136 15.64 10.90 -8.05
CA ALA A 136 15.02 11.07 -9.36
C ALA A 136 14.47 12.51 -9.45
N THR A 137 15.29 13.40 -9.99
CA THR A 137 15.07 14.84 -10.03
C THR A 137 13.89 15.08 -10.94
N ILE A 138 12.76 15.47 -10.35
CA ILE A 138 11.70 16.17 -11.08
C ILE A 138 12.43 17.27 -11.82
N THR A 139 12.42 17.20 -13.15
CA THR A 139 13.16 18.15 -13.98
C THR A 139 12.63 19.56 -13.68
N GLU A 140 13.49 20.58 -13.79
CA GLU A 140 13.04 21.96 -13.63
C GLU A 140 11.89 22.30 -14.59
N GLU A 141 11.84 21.66 -15.75
CA GLU A 141 10.73 21.74 -16.70
C GLU A 141 9.42 21.18 -16.14
N GLU A 142 9.45 20.01 -15.49
CA GLU A 142 8.27 19.43 -14.84
C GLU A 142 7.79 20.29 -13.67
N LYS A 143 8.70 20.84 -12.86
CA LYS A 143 8.34 21.79 -11.80
C LYS A 143 7.68 23.04 -12.37
N ALA A 144 8.26 23.64 -13.41
CA ALA A 144 7.70 24.81 -14.07
C ALA A 144 6.31 24.52 -14.65
N LYS A 145 6.10 23.33 -15.24
CA LYS A 145 4.80 22.89 -15.76
C LYS A 145 3.76 22.71 -14.66
N LEU A 146 4.15 22.15 -13.50
CA LEU A 146 3.26 22.02 -12.34
C LEU A 146 2.84 23.39 -11.81
N LEU A 147 3.79 24.30 -11.59
CA LEU A 147 3.54 25.66 -11.13
C LEU A 147 2.66 26.45 -12.11
N ALA A 148 2.95 26.37 -13.40
CA ALA A 148 2.15 26.99 -14.45
C ALA A 148 0.72 26.46 -14.42
N SER A 149 0.54 25.15 -14.25
CA SER A 149 -0.79 24.55 -14.15
C SER A 149 -1.55 24.98 -12.91
N ILE A 150 -0.89 25.12 -11.75
CA ILE A 150 -1.52 25.56 -10.49
C ILE A 150 -1.95 27.04 -10.62
N SER A 151 -1.08 27.89 -11.17
CA SER A 151 -1.41 29.29 -11.43
C SER A 151 -2.58 29.41 -12.43
N ALA A 152 -2.52 28.66 -13.53
CA ALA A 152 -3.55 28.58 -14.54
C ALA A 152 -4.91 28.18 -13.98
N VAL A 153 -4.99 27.10 -13.19
CA VAL A 153 -6.25 26.59 -12.64
C VAL A 153 -6.85 27.53 -11.59
N ASN A 154 -6.01 28.30 -10.89
CA ASN A 154 -6.43 29.26 -9.88
C ASN A 154 -6.73 30.66 -10.44
N SER A 155 -6.43 30.90 -11.71
CA SER A 155 -6.77 32.14 -12.41
C SER A 155 -8.28 32.41 -12.44
N GLN A 156 -8.66 33.70 -12.47
CA GLN A 156 -10.06 34.11 -12.54
C GLN A 156 -10.78 33.55 -13.77
N PHE A 157 -10.09 33.48 -14.91
CA PHE A 157 -10.61 32.90 -16.16
C PHE A 157 -11.05 31.46 -15.96
N MET A 158 -10.22 30.63 -15.31
CA MET A 158 -10.59 29.24 -15.02
C MET A 158 -11.73 29.13 -14.01
N LYS A 159 -11.80 30.01 -12.99
CA LYS A 159 -12.95 30.02 -12.05
C LYS A 159 -14.26 30.31 -12.79
N ASN A 160 -14.26 31.33 -13.64
CA ASN A 160 -15.42 31.76 -14.41
C ASN A 160 -15.84 30.68 -15.42
N THR A 161 -14.86 30.03 -16.07
CA THR A 161 -15.11 28.95 -17.04
C THR A 161 -15.76 27.76 -16.38
N VAL A 162 -15.21 27.29 -15.26
CA VAL A 162 -15.81 26.21 -14.47
C VAL A 162 -17.24 26.57 -14.06
N ASN A 163 -17.47 27.79 -13.54
CA ASN A 163 -18.81 28.23 -13.17
C ASN A 163 -19.79 28.23 -14.35
N LYS A 164 -19.37 28.72 -15.52
CA LYS A 164 -20.21 28.74 -16.74
C LYS A 164 -20.54 27.32 -17.22
N VAL A 165 -19.57 26.42 -17.22
CA VAL A 165 -19.78 25.03 -17.63
C VAL A 165 -20.71 24.31 -16.66
N PHE A 166 -20.55 24.49 -15.34
CA PHE A 166 -21.49 23.97 -14.35
C PHE A 166 -22.92 24.44 -14.63
N LYS A 167 -23.12 25.75 -14.85
CA LYS A 167 -24.43 26.34 -15.16
C LYS A 167 -25.03 25.74 -16.44
N HIS A 168 -24.23 25.70 -17.50
CA HIS A 168 -24.64 25.18 -18.81
C HIS A 168 -25.05 23.71 -18.70
N MET A 169 -24.19 22.83 -18.16
CA MET A 169 -24.46 21.40 -18.09
C MET A 169 -25.57 21.01 -17.12
N MET A 170 -25.86 21.84 -16.11
CA MET A 170 -27.01 21.62 -15.21
C MET A 170 -28.30 22.29 -15.70
N GLY A 171 -28.21 23.21 -16.66
CA GLY A 171 -29.35 23.99 -17.16
C GLY A 171 -29.85 25.03 -16.15
N VAL A 172 -28.95 25.65 -15.38
CA VAL A 172 -29.30 26.65 -14.35
C VAL A 172 -28.67 28.01 -14.61
N GLN A 173 -29.38 29.08 -14.23
CA GLN A 173 -28.90 30.46 -14.43
C GLN A 173 -27.86 30.87 -13.36
N SER A 174 -28.00 30.36 -12.15
CA SER A 174 -27.14 30.67 -11.00
C SER A 174 -26.76 29.39 -10.24
N LEU A 175 -25.60 29.45 -9.56
CA LEU A 175 -25.09 28.37 -8.71
C LEU A 175 -25.29 28.76 -7.24
N VAL A 176 -26.53 29.13 -6.90
CA VAL A 176 -26.96 29.39 -5.52
C VAL A 176 -27.81 28.22 -5.05
N PRO A 177 -27.77 27.83 -3.76
CA PRO A 177 -28.41 26.61 -3.26
C PRO A 177 -29.88 26.44 -3.66
N GLU A 178 -30.68 27.50 -3.51
CA GLU A 178 -32.11 27.52 -3.87
C GLU A 178 -32.41 27.20 -5.34
N LYS A 179 -31.42 27.38 -6.22
CA LYS A 179 -31.55 27.16 -7.67
C LYS A 179 -30.81 25.90 -8.12
N LEU A 180 -30.19 25.16 -7.21
CA LEU A 180 -29.54 23.89 -7.54
C LEU A 180 -30.61 22.80 -7.75
N PRO A 181 -30.53 22.03 -8.85
CA PRO A 181 -31.55 21.04 -9.15
C PRO A 181 -31.35 19.79 -8.26
N PRO A 182 -32.41 19.23 -7.65
CA PRO A 182 -32.32 18.04 -6.81
C PRO A 182 -32.00 16.77 -7.63
N HIS A 183 -31.47 15.73 -6.97
CA HIS A 183 -31.11 14.44 -7.56
C HIS A 183 -31.83 13.27 -6.88
N PRO A 184 -32.36 12.30 -7.63
CA PRO A 184 -33.27 12.43 -8.76
C PRO A 184 -34.69 12.26 -8.20
N ASN A 185 -35.33 13.32 -7.74
CA ASN A 185 -36.74 13.30 -7.39
C ASN A 185 -37.35 14.60 -7.92
N PHE A 186 -37.90 14.53 -9.14
CA PHE A 186 -38.98 15.42 -9.50
C PHE A 186 -40.27 14.78 -8.96
N PRO A 187 -40.94 15.37 -7.96
CA PRO A 187 -42.30 14.97 -7.62
C PRO A 187 -43.23 15.50 -8.73
N GLY A 188 -43.36 14.74 -9.81
CA GLY A 188 -44.25 15.11 -10.92
C GLY A 188 -43.88 14.45 -12.23
N GLN A 189 -44.39 13.24 -12.42
CA GLN A 189 -44.51 12.51 -13.70
C GLN A 189 -43.19 12.00 -14.34
N ASP A 190 -43.03 10.67 -14.25
CA ASP A 190 -42.29 9.80 -15.17
C ASP A 190 -40.76 9.69 -15.08
N GLY A 191 -40.08 10.37 -14.15
CA GLY A 191 -38.65 10.14 -13.93
C GLY A 191 -37.76 10.50 -15.13
N VAL A 192 -38.26 11.34 -16.04
CA VAL A 192 -37.55 11.79 -17.24
C VAL A 192 -36.48 12.80 -16.85
N VAL A 193 -35.22 12.50 -17.18
CA VAL A 193 -34.10 13.43 -16.94
C VAL A 193 -34.25 14.62 -17.88
N PRO A 194 -34.26 15.87 -17.39
CA PRO A 194 -34.35 17.05 -18.25
C PRO A 194 -33.24 17.06 -19.28
N VAL A 195 -33.61 17.31 -20.53
CA VAL A 195 -32.69 17.31 -21.68
C VAL A 195 -32.44 18.75 -22.11
N ASP A 196 -31.20 19.08 -22.42
CA ASP A 196 -30.87 20.35 -23.05
C ASP A 196 -31.49 20.39 -24.46
N ARG A 197 -32.24 21.46 -24.73
CA ARG A 197 -33.01 21.60 -25.96
C ARG A 197 -32.11 21.75 -27.20
N GLU A 198 -30.93 22.31 -27.04
CA GLU A 198 -30.01 22.56 -28.16
C GLU A 198 -29.21 21.30 -28.53
N THR A 199 -28.68 20.60 -27.52
CA THR A 199 -27.80 19.45 -27.72
C THR A 199 -28.53 18.11 -27.72
N GLY A 200 -29.73 18.03 -27.13
CA GLY A 200 -30.40 16.77 -26.88
C GLY A 200 -29.74 15.93 -25.78
N GLU A 201 -28.76 16.48 -25.05
CA GLU A 201 -28.08 15.78 -23.96
C GLU A 201 -28.81 15.91 -22.63
N ALA A 202 -28.81 14.85 -21.83
CA ALA A 202 -29.38 14.88 -20.49
C ALA A 202 -28.58 15.81 -19.56
N LEU A 203 -29.27 16.77 -18.94
CA LEU A 203 -28.69 17.71 -17.99
C LEU A 203 -28.19 16.99 -16.74
N LEU A 204 -27.07 17.47 -16.20
CA LEU A 204 -26.44 16.89 -15.03
C LEU A 204 -27.23 17.20 -13.76
N ARG A 205 -27.31 16.20 -12.87
CA ARG A 205 -27.89 16.31 -11.53
C ARG A 205 -26.87 15.75 -10.53
N PHE A 206 -26.75 16.39 -9.37
CA PHE A 206 -25.83 15.98 -8.31
C PHE A 206 -26.60 15.59 -7.06
N ARG A 207 -26.13 14.53 -6.40
CA ARG A 207 -26.57 14.20 -5.03
C ARG A 207 -25.96 15.20 -4.08
N TRP A 208 -26.67 16.29 -3.84
CA TRP A 208 -26.26 17.32 -2.89
C TRP A 208 -26.30 16.82 -1.44
N ASP A 209 -26.94 15.68 -1.15
CA ASP A 209 -26.87 14.99 0.14
C ASP A 209 -25.58 14.16 0.32
N LYS A 210 -24.75 14.03 -0.72
CA LYS A 210 -23.55 13.18 -0.74
C LYS A 210 -22.30 13.97 -1.13
N PRO A 211 -21.11 13.56 -0.65
CA PRO A 211 -19.86 14.19 -1.05
C PRO A 211 -19.55 13.95 -2.54
N GLY A 212 -18.64 14.75 -3.10
CA GLY A 212 -18.22 14.64 -4.50
C GLY A 212 -17.50 13.32 -4.84
N SER A 213 -16.96 12.62 -3.84
CA SER A 213 -16.35 11.29 -3.97
C SER A 213 -17.35 10.15 -4.14
N HIS A 214 -18.64 10.41 -3.92
CA HIS A 214 -19.70 9.42 -4.13
C HIS A 214 -19.81 9.06 -5.63
N ALA A 215 -19.99 7.78 -5.96
CA ALA A 215 -19.94 7.28 -7.34
C ALA A 215 -20.86 8.04 -8.32
N SER A 216 -22.07 8.41 -7.89
CA SER A 216 -22.99 9.22 -8.70
C SER A 216 -22.39 10.57 -9.07
N ASN A 217 -21.79 11.26 -8.10
CA ASN A 217 -21.22 12.60 -8.27
C ASN A 217 -19.89 12.55 -9.03
N VAL A 218 -19.07 11.51 -8.83
CA VAL A 218 -17.81 11.31 -9.58
C VAL A 218 -18.06 11.26 -11.08
N SER A 219 -19.09 10.51 -11.51
CA SER A 219 -19.44 10.41 -12.93
C SER A 219 -19.85 11.77 -13.53
N ALA A 220 -20.62 12.57 -12.79
CA ALA A 220 -21.05 13.89 -13.21
C ALA A 220 -19.89 14.91 -13.20
N LEU A 221 -19.01 14.86 -12.21
CA LEU A 221 -17.80 15.70 -12.17
C LEU A 221 -16.85 15.40 -13.33
N LYS A 222 -16.71 14.12 -13.72
CA LYS A 222 -15.94 13.74 -14.90
C LYS A 222 -16.53 14.38 -16.17
N LYS A 223 -17.85 14.29 -16.36
CA LYS A 223 -18.54 14.96 -17.48
C LYS A 223 -18.32 16.47 -17.48
N ILE A 224 -18.31 17.13 -16.31
CA ILE A 224 -17.98 18.56 -16.23
C ILE A 224 -16.52 18.82 -16.61
N SER A 225 -15.57 17.98 -16.18
CA SER A 225 -14.16 18.09 -16.57
C SER A 225 -13.99 18.02 -18.09
N ASP A 226 -14.65 17.05 -18.72
CA ASP A 226 -14.67 16.90 -20.17
C ASP A 226 -15.34 18.11 -20.84
N GLY A 227 -16.46 18.60 -20.29
CA GLY A 227 -17.17 19.80 -20.75
C GLY A 227 -16.36 21.10 -20.62
N VAL A 228 -15.54 21.24 -19.58
CA VAL A 228 -14.61 22.38 -19.44
C VAL A 228 -13.57 22.37 -20.55
N ARG A 229 -13.09 21.18 -20.94
CA ARG A 229 -12.13 21.06 -22.05
C ARG A 229 -12.78 21.30 -23.42
N ALA A 230 -13.99 20.81 -23.63
CA ALA A 230 -14.70 20.91 -24.90
C ALA A 230 -15.31 22.30 -25.14
N PHE A 231 -16.05 22.82 -24.16
CA PHE A 231 -16.89 24.02 -24.30
C PHE A 231 -16.32 25.23 -23.56
N GLY A 232 -15.32 25.05 -22.69
CA GLY A 232 -14.75 26.14 -21.90
C GLY A 232 -14.36 27.37 -22.73
N PRO A 233 -13.58 27.21 -23.82
CA PRO A 233 -13.22 28.32 -24.70
C PRO A 233 -14.42 28.99 -25.39
N GLN A 234 -15.48 28.24 -25.69
CA GLN A 234 -16.68 28.78 -26.34
C GLN A 234 -17.51 29.62 -25.34
N LEU A 235 -17.67 29.11 -24.12
CA LEU A 235 -18.41 29.79 -23.05
C LEU A 235 -17.62 30.96 -22.45
N HIS A 236 -16.28 30.88 -22.46
CA HIS A 236 -15.38 31.92 -21.97
C HIS A 236 -14.09 31.96 -22.82
N PRO A 237 -14.02 32.85 -23.83
CA PRO A 237 -12.90 32.91 -24.77
C PRO A 237 -11.52 33.04 -24.12
N ASP A 238 -11.39 33.86 -23.07
CA ASP A 238 -10.11 34.07 -22.37
C ASP A 238 -9.53 32.77 -21.76
N SER A 239 -10.37 31.77 -21.49
CA SER A 239 -9.90 30.48 -20.99
C SER A 239 -9.10 29.69 -22.01
N ALA A 240 -9.25 29.98 -23.32
CA ALA A 240 -8.52 29.32 -24.39
C ALA A 240 -6.99 29.43 -24.22
N LEU A 241 -6.53 30.54 -23.63
CA LEU A 241 -5.10 30.80 -23.38
C LEU A 241 -4.56 29.99 -22.21
N VAL A 242 -5.41 29.69 -21.22
CA VAL A 242 -5.00 29.14 -19.92
C VAL A 242 -5.21 27.62 -19.87
N LEU A 243 -6.28 27.14 -20.50
CA LEU A 243 -6.72 25.75 -20.47
C LEU A 243 -5.66 24.73 -20.96
N PRO A 244 -4.84 25.00 -21.99
CA PRO A 244 -3.77 24.09 -22.40
C PRO A 244 -2.71 23.85 -21.32
N CYS A 245 -2.50 24.84 -20.45
CA CYS A 245 -1.54 24.76 -19.33
C CYS A 245 -2.11 23.98 -18.14
N VAL A 246 -3.42 23.71 -18.09
CA VAL A 246 -4.08 23.06 -16.96
C VAL A 246 -3.98 21.54 -17.08
N LEU A 247 -3.26 20.93 -16.15
CA LEU A 247 -3.18 19.48 -15.98
C LEU A 247 -4.53 18.90 -15.53
N PRO A 248 -4.91 17.69 -16.00
CA PRO A 248 -6.18 17.06 -15.62
C PRO A 248 -6.39 16.92 -14.12
N ALA A 249 -5.34 16.57 -13.36
CA ALA A 249 -5.41 16.41 -11.91
C ALA A 249 -5.85 17.70 -11.20
N HIS A 250 -5.22 18.83 -11.54
CA HIS A 250 -5.53 20.13 -10.95
C HIS A 250 -6.93 20.63 -11.34
N LEU A 251 -7.37 20.36 -12.59
CA LEU A 251 -8.74 20.67 -13.00
C LEU A 251 -9.75 19.88 -12.16
N ASN A 252 -9.55 18.56 -12.02
CA ASN A 252 -10.43 17.70 -11.24
C ASN A 252 -10.49 18.12 -9.77
N GLU A 253 -9.35 18.49 -9.18
CA GLU A 253 -9.31 19.01 -7.81
C GLU A 253 -10.12 20.31 -7.67
N ARG A 254 -10.03 21.22 -8.64
CA ARG A 254 -10.82 22.46 -8.65
C ARG A 254 -12.32 22.18 -8.77
N LEU A 255 -12.72 21.22 -9.61
CA LEU A 255 -14.12 20.80 -9.74
C LEU A 255 -14.63 20.18 -8.44
N ALA A 256 -13.82 19.33 -7.79
CA ALA A 256 -14.15 18.75 -6.49
C ALA A 256 -14.32 19.84 -5.41
N LYS A 257 -13.41 20.82 -5.35
CA LYS A 257 -13.53 22.00 -4.46
C LYS A 257 -14.82 22.79 -4.73
N LYS A 258 -15.17 23.02 -6.00
CA LYS A 258 -16.41 23.73 -6.36
C LYS A 258 -17.65 22.95 -5.94
N HIS A 259 -17.69 21.64 -6.18
CA HIS A 259 -18.79 20.79 -5.72
C HIS A 259 -18.91 20.78 -4.21
N ARG A 260 -17.79 20.65 -3.48
CA ARG A 260 -17.78 20.69 -2.01
C ARG A 260 -18.39 21.99 -1.50
N TYR A 261 -18.03 23.12 -2.10
CA TYR A 261 -18.63 24.42 -1.75
C TYR A 261 -20.16 24.40 -1.95
N LEU A 262 -20.64 23.97 -3.13
CA LEU A 262 -22.08 23.92 -3.41
C LEU A 262 -22.83 22.94 -2.50
N HIS A 263 -22.23 21.78 -2.21
CA HIS A 263 -22.76 20.79 -1.27
C HIS A 263 -22.94 21.38 0.13
N LEU A 264 -21.92 22.07 0.67
CA LEU A 264 -22.00 22.69 1.99
C LEU A 264 -23.03 23.81 2.04
N SER A 265 -23.08 24.67 1.01
CA SER A 265 -24.09 25.73 0.93
C SER A 265 -25.50 25.17 0.83
N TRP A 266 -25.70 24.07 0.09
CA TRP A 266 -26.99 23.40 -0.01
C TRP A 266 -27.43 22.76 1.31
N SER A 267 -26.52 22.11 2.03
CA SER A 267 -26.82 21.52 3.33
C SER A 267 -27.16 22.59 4.38
N ALA A 268 -26.49 23.74 4.36
CA ALA A 268 -26.74 24.82 5.32
C ALA A 268 -28.15 25.43 5.13
N ASP A 269 -28.55 25.71 3.89
CA ASP A 269 -29.87 26.30 3.60
C ASP A 269 -31.01 25.33 3.96
N ASN A 270 -30.81 24.01 3.79
CA ASN A 270 -31.82 23.03 4.16
C ASN A 270 -31.92 22.80 5.68
N GLN A 271 -30.81 22.88 6.43
CA GLN A 271 -30.85 22.78 7.90
C GLN A 271 -31.62 23.95 8.51
N LEU A 272 -31.39 25.18 8.03
CA LEU A 272 -32.14 26.36 8.48
C LEU A 272 -33.65 26.21 8.24
N SER A 273 -34.04 25.61 7.12
CA SER A 273 -35.47 25.40 6.82
C SER A 273 -36.14 24.34 7.70
N GLU A 274 -35.39 23.36 8.21
CA GLU A 274 -35.92 22.35 9.14
C GLU A 274 -36.12 22.96 10.54
N ASP A 275 -35.16 23.76 11.01
CA ASP A 275 -35.25 24.46 12.29
C ASP A 275 -36.41 25.47 12.34
N GLU A 276 -36.62 26.25 11.26
CA GLU A 276 -37.74 27.20 11.15
C GLU A 276 -39.11 26.50 11.13
N ALA A 277 -39.21 25.35 10.46
CA ALA A 277 -40.46 24.57 10.39
C ALA A 277 -40.83 23.92 11.73
N GLU A 278 -39.85 23.55 12.55
CA GLU A 278 -40.08 23.03 13.90
C GLU A 278 -40.54 24.14 14.87
N GLU A 279 -40.03 25.37 14.74
CA GLU A 279 -40.48 26.51 15.56
C GLU A 279 -41.93 26.93 15.24
N GLU A 280 -42.33 26.98 13.96
CA GLU A 280 -43.70 27.31 13.58
C GLU A 280 -44.70 26.22 14.00
N GLY A 281 -44.31 24.93 13.88
CA GLY A 281 -45.14 23.80 14.34
C GLY A 281 -45.28 23.70 15.87
N GLY A 282 -44.35 24.29 16.63
CA GLY A 282 -44.43 24.41 18.08
C GLY A 282 -45.40 25.49 18.55
N GLN A 283 -45.46 26.63 17.83
CA GLN A 283 -46.34 27.75 18.20
C GLN A 283 -47.82 27.49 17.93
N GLU A 284 -48.18 26.68 16.93
CA GLU A 284 -49.57 26.31 16.68
C GLU A 284 -50.14 25.37 17.76
N ARG A 285 -49.30 24.52 18.38
CA ARG A 285 -49.75 23.60 19.45
C ARG A 285 -49.97 24.29 20.80
N GLU A 286 -49.21 25.34 21.12
CA GLU A 286 -49.43 26.10 22.37
C GLU A 286 -50.66 27.02 22.31
N GLN A 287 -51.13 27.41 21.13
CA GLN A 287 -52.36 28.21 20.99
C GLN A 287 -53.64 27.37 21.10
N GLU A 288 -53.58 26.05 20.86
CA GLU A 288 -54.75 25.18 20.96
C GLU A 288 -55.10 24.80 22.42
N ASP A 289 -54.10 24.74 23.31
CA ASP A 289 -54.29 24.43 24.74
C ASP A 289 -54.81 25.61 25.58
N THR A 290 -54.71 26.85 25.09
CA THR A 290 -55.21 28.03 25.83
C THR A 290 -56.68 28.36 25.55
N ARG A 291 -57.34 27.65 24.61
CA ARG A 291 -58.74 27.92 24.20
C ARG A 291 -59.78 26.97 24.82
N SER A 292 -59.34 26.02 25.66
CA SER A 292 -60.21 25.01 26.29
C SER A 292 -60.41 25.19 27.80
N GLY A 293 -60.04 26.35 28.36
CA GLY A 293 -60.23 26.71 29.78
C GLY A 293 -61.36 27.70 30.01
#